data_AF-A0A836JWU3-F1
#
_entry.id   AF-A0A836JWU3-F1
#
_cell.length_a   1.000
_cell.length_b   1.000
_cell.length_c   1.000
_cell.angle_alpha   90.00
_cell.angle_beta   90.00
_cell.angle_gamma   90.00
#
_symmetry.space_group_name_H-M   'P 1'
#
loop_
_entity.id
_entity.type
_entity.pdbx_description
1 polymer ?
#
loop_
_entity_poly.entity_id
_entity_poly.type
_entity_poly.pdbx_seq_one_letter_code
_entity_poly.pdbx_strand_id
1 'polypeptide(L)'
;MILMPKESAKLVASLAKDVFIEQVGVKKLALAILDSLKTGKIRKGNFSQIKFHPKPDDSRAADWIFVLDTLNFSFWTETGTKKWNVNGETGYFAFCAAISRAINEGKPMWDPKYYSQITQQDADIIFRGDNEVKIPLIHDRIKGLHEAGKVLLDKYKGTFVECIKSCNGSAEKLLQLIVKEFESYRDEAYYEGHRISIYKRAQILIGDIWACFEGRGLGEFHDIDSIAMFADYRIPQVLVHYGTMRYSDSLMSKLKSDESLKQGSREEVEIRACSIEAVEQVRDEVRRLIAADSKLDLNPLTDVNAIVIDHYLWDYRREYAQELEHIPFHKTRTIYY
;
A
#
# COMPACT_ATOMS: atom_id res chain seq x y z
N MET A 1 12.05 20.74 7.61
CA MET A 1 10.67 20.34 7.29
C MET A 1 10.74 18.96 6.67
N ILE A 2 9.78 18.07 6.92
CA ILE A 2 9.74 16.77 6.25
C ILE A 2 9.08 16.94 4.88
N LEU A 3 9.64 16.31 3.85
CA LEU A 3 9.08 16.33 2.50
C LEU A 3 7.90 15.36 2.39
N MET A 4 6.89 15.69 1.58
CA MET A 4 5.77 14.77 1.30
C MET A 4 6.25 13.58 0.43
N PRO A 5 5.49 12.47 0.33
CA PRO A 5 5.99 11.24 -0.31
C PRO A 5 6.50 11.42 -1.74
N LYS A 6 5.80 12.20 -2.58
CA LYS A 6 6.21 12.46 -3.97
C LYS A 6 7.49 13.29 -4.07
N GLU A 7 7.62 14.30 -3.21
CA GLU A 7 8.81 15.15 -3.16
C GLU A 7 10.01 14.38 -2.60
N SER A 8 9.77 13.56 -1.57
CA SER A 8 10.74 12.62 -1.01
C SER A 8 11.24 11.64 -2.07
N ALA A 9 10.31 11.03 -2.82
CA ALA A 9 10.63 10.10 -3.89
C ALA A 9 11.50 10.72 -4.98
N LYS A 10 11.11 11.90 -5.46
CA LYS A 10 11.88 12.65 -6.46
C LYS A 10 13.27 13.01 -5.97
N LEU A 11 13.40 13.47 -4.72
CA LEU A 11 14.70 13.78 -4.10
C LEU A 11 15.58 12.53 -4.02
N VAL A 12 15.06 11.44 -3.45
CA VAL A 12 15.83 10.19 -3.28
C VAL A 12 16.25 9.65 -4.64
N ALA A 13 15.36 9.60 -5.63
CA ALA A 13 15.68 9.12 -6.97
C ALA A 13 16.79 9.95 -7.65
N SER A 14 16.88 11.25 -7.37
CA SER A 14 17.95 12.11 -7.90
C SER A 14 19.32 11.89 -7.26
N LEU A 15 19.36 11.27 -6.08
CA LEU A 15 20.56 11.03 -5.27
C LEU A 15 20.92 9.54 -5.14
N ALA A 16 20.04 8.65 -5.62
CA ALA A 16 20.15 7.21 -5.48
C ALA A 16 21.44 6.66 -6.09
N LYS A 17 22.02 5.66 -5.41
CA LYS A 17 23.29 5.04 -5.79
C LYS A 17 23.13 3.58 -6.21
N ASP A 18 22.09 2.91 -5.72
CA ASP A 18 21.85 1.49 -5.92
C ASP A 18 20.56 1.20 -6.68
N VAL A 19 19.70 2.20 -6.90
CA VAL A 19 18.42 2.03 -7.61
C VAL A 19 18.28 3.09 -8.70
N PHE A 20 18.04 2.65 -9.92
CA PHE A 20 17.97 3.50 -11.12
C PHE A 20 16.61 3.37 -11.80
N ILE A 21 16.06 4.48 -12.28
CA ILE A 21 14.82 4.51 -13.07
C ILE A 21 15.19 4.61 -14.54
N GLU A 22 14.71 3.66 -15.33
CA GLU A 22 15.13 3.46 -16.72
C GLU A 22 13.99 3.86 -17.67
N GLN A 23 14.23 4.89 -18.48
CA GLN A 23 13.18 5.52 -19.31
C GLN A 23 12.58 4.59 -20.37
N VAL A 24 13.34 3.61 -20.84
CA VAL A 24 12.84 2.57 -21.77
C VAL A 24 11.78 1.71 -21.08
N GLY A 25 12.01 1.32 -19.83
CA GLY A 25 11.06 0.55 -19.04
C GLY A 25 9.83 1.36 -18.64
N VAL A 26 10.00 2.64 -18.28
CA VAL A 26 8.89 3.57 -18.03
C VAL A 26 7.90 3.57 -19.21
N LYS A 27 8.41 3.74 -20.43
CA LYS A 27 7.58 3.72 -21.66
C LYS A 27 6.93 2.36 -21.90
N LYS A 28 7.67 1.26 -21.68
CA LYS A 28 7.14 -0.10 -21.84
C LYS A 28 5.99 -0.37 -20.87
N LEU A 29 6.15 -0.03 -19.60
CA LEU A 29 5.11 -0.19 -18.59
C LEU A 29 3.92 0.75 -18.85
N ALA A 30 4.17 2.00 -19.27
CA ALA A 30 3.10 2.93 -19.65
C ALA A 30 2.22 2.37 -20.78
N LEU A 31 2.83 1.73 -21.80
CA LEU A 31 2.07 1.06 -22.86
C LEU A 31 1.23 -0.11 -22.33
N ALA A 32 1.76 -0.91 -21.40
CA ALA A 32 1.02 -2.03 -20.81
C ALA A 32 -0.16 -1.56 -19.93
N ILE A 33 0.02 -0.47 -19.18
CA ILE A 33 -1.06 0.20 -18.44
C ILE A 33 -2.12 0.73 -19.39
N LEU A 34 -1.71 1.44 -20.45
CA LEU A 34 -2.62 1.99 -21.44
C LEU A 34 -3.45 0.90 -22.13
N ASP A 35 -2.84 -0.22 -22.50
CA ASP A 35 -3.55 -1.38 -23.06
C ASP A 35 -4.56 -1.97 -22.06
N SER A 36 -4.17 -2.05 -20.79
CA SER A 36 -5.05 -2.55 -19.72
C SER A 36 -6.23 -1.61 -19.40
N LEU A 37 -6.04 -0.29 -19.57
CA LEU A 37 -7.14 0.69 -19.51
C LEU A 37 -8.09 0.54 -20.70
N LYS A 38 -7.56 0.39 -21.93
CA LYS A 38 -8.36 0.21 -23.16
C LYS A 38 -9.22 -1.06 -23.13
N THR A 39 -8.68 -2.15 -22.57
CA THR A 39 -9.38 -3.43 -22.46
C THR A 39 -10.33 -3.48 -21.25
N GLY A 40 -10.33 -2.46 -20.38
CA GLY A 40 -11.10 -2.44 -19.14
C GLY A 40 -10.58 -3.41 -18.08
N LYS A 41 -9.39 -4.03 -18.28
CA LYS A 41 -8.74 -4.88 -17.28
C LYS A 41 -8.47 -4.10 -16.00
N ILE A 42 -8.16 -2.80 -16.11
CA ILE A 42 -8.07 -1.90 -14.96
C ILE A 42 -9.08 -0.76 -15.13
N ARG A 43 -9.84 -0.48 -14.08
CA ARG A 43 -10.69 0.71 -13.94
C ARG A 43 -10.96 0.96 -12.46
N LYS A 44 -11.55 2.12 -12.14
CA LYS A 44 -12.07 2.39 -10.79
C LYS A 44 -13.01 1.25 -10.36
N GLY A 45 -12.81 0.75 -9.15
CA GLY A 45 -13.61 -0.34 -8.58
C GLY A 45 -13.31 -1.76 -9.10
N ASN A 46 -12.35 -1.96 -10.02
CA ASN A 46 -12.02 -3.29 -10.56
C ASN A 46 -10.57 -3.71 -10.26
N PHE A 47 -10.32 -4.09 -9.00
CA PHE A 47 -9.01 -4.56 -8.53
C PHE A 47 -9.20 -5.67 -7.51
N SER A 48 -8.29 -6.65 -7.45
CA SER A 48 -8.62 -7.91 -6.76
C SER A 48 -8.75 -7.80 -5.23
N GLN A 49 -8.27 -6.71 -4.62
CA GLN A 49 -8.45 -6.41 -3.19
C GLN A 49 -9.91 -6.17 -2.80
N ILE A 50 -10.74 -5.68 -3.73
CA ILE A 50 -12.17 -5.40 -3.47
C ILE A 50 -12.95 -6.64 -3.01
N LYS A 51 -12.47 -7.85 -3.35
CA LYS A 51 -13.07 -9.12 -2.90
C LYS A 51 -13.08 -9.27 -1.38
N PHE A 52 -12.12 -8.64 -0.70
CA PHE A 52 -11.94 -8.75 0.75
C PHE A 52 -12.21 -7.44 1.48
N HIS A 53 -12.63 -6.41 0.76
CA HIS A 53 -13.06 -5.14 1.33
C HIS A 53 -14.58 -5.12 1.53
N PRO A 54 -15.08 -4.31 2.47
CA PRO A 54 -16.50 -4.03 2.58
C PRO A 54 -17.05 -3.40 1.29
N LYS A 55 -18.34 -3.62 1.04
CA LYS A 55 -19.06 -2.92 -0.02
C LYS A 55 -19.32 -1.45 0.39
N PRO A 56 -19.44 -0.53 -0.57
CA PRO A 56 -19.65 0.90 -0.28
C PRO A 56 -20.99 1.20 0.43
N ASP A 57 -21.98 0.31 0.33
CA ASP A 57 -23.27 0.43 1.04
C ASP A 57 -23.24 -0.11 2.48
N ASP A 58 -22.14 -0.76 2.89
CA ASP A 58 -21.93 -1.14 4.28
C ASP A 58 -21.56 0.11 5.10
N SER A 59 -22.42 0.48 6.04
CA SER A 59 -22.20 1.60 6.96
C SER A 59 -20.87 1.52 7.75
N ARG A 60 -20.26 0.33 7.82
CA ARG A 60 -18.99 0.06 8.52
C ARG A 60 -17.78 0.15 7.60
N ALA A 61 -17.97 0.42 6.31
CA ALA A 61 -16.93 0.23 5.30
C ALA A 61 -15.65 1.01 5.60
N ALA A 62 -15.77 2.30 5.92
CA ALA A 62 -14.62 3.15 6.22
C ALA A 62 -13.86 2.70 7.48
N ASP A 63 -14.57 2.31 8.54
CA ASP A 63 -13.98 1.83 9.79
C ASP A 63 -13.29 0.47 9.62
N TRP A 64 -13.86 -0.40 8.79
CA TRP A 64 -13.25 -1.69 8.47
C TRP A 64 -11.99 -1.50 7.61
N ILE A 65 -12.04 -0.71 6.54
CA ILE A 65 -10.85 -0.39 5.73
C ILE A 65 -9.75 0.23 6.60
N PHE A 66 -10.10 1.16 7.49
CA PHE A 66 -9.16 1.74 8.45
C PHE A 66 -8.41 0.68 9.27
N VAL A 67 -9.10 -0.35 9.75
CA VAL A 67 -8.48 -1.46 10.49
C VAL A 67 -7.60 -2.32 9.60
N LEU A 68 -8.02 -2.60 8.37
CA LEU A 68 -7.19 -3.36 7.41
C LEU A 68 -5.86 -2.65 7.18
N ASP A 69 -5.86 -1.35 6.92
CA ASP A 69 -4.64 -0.59 6.63
C ASP A 69 -3.83 -0.19 7.87
N THR A 70 -4.49 -0.09 9.03
CA THR A 70 -3.80 -0.01 10.34
C THR A 70 -2.95 -1.25 10.60
N LEU A 71 -3.24 -2.36 9.91
CA LEU A 71 -2.56 -3.63 10.08
C LEU A 71 -1.89 -4.12 8.78
N ASN A 72 -1.85 -3.33 7.71
CA ASN A 72 -1.34 -3.75 6.41
C ASN A 72 0.20 -3.67 6.34
N PHE A 73 0.88 -4.54 7.09
CA PHE A 73 2.34 -4.61 7.14
C PHE A 73 2.92 -6.01 7.36
N SER A 74 4.14 -6.24 6.87
CA SER A 74 5.04 -7.35 7.22
C SER A 74 4.48 -8.76 7.03
N PHE A 75 3.75 -9.02 5.94
CA PHE A 75 3.21 -10.36 5.67
C PHE A 75 4.21 -11.34 5.04
N TRP A 76 5.41 -10.89 4.68
CA TRP A 76 6.44 -11.77 4.14
C TRP A 76 7.03 -12.71 5.21
N THR A 77 7.47 -13.88 4.77
CA THR A 77 8.18 -14.88 5.58
C THR A 77 9.54 -15.20 4.96
N GLU A 78 10.44 -15.77 5.77
CA GLU A 78 11.77 -16.19 5.31
C GLU A 78 11.66 -17.27 4.22
N THR A 79 12.64 -17.30 3.32
CA THR A 79 12.65 -18.28 2.23
C THR A 79 12.81 -19.69 2.81
N GLY A 80 12.05 -20.66 2.27
CA GLY A 80 12.07 -22.04 2.77
C GLY A 80 11.24 -22.30 4.04
N THR A 81 10.57 -21.29 4.60
CA THR A 81 9.69 -21.46 5.77
C THR A 81 8.22 -21.65 5.39
N LYS A 82 7.46 -22.31 6.26
CA LYS A 82 6.00 -22.39 6.13
C LYS A 82 5.39 -20.99 6.26
N LYS A 83 4.44 -20.68 5.38
CA LYS A 83 3.73 -19.40 5.40
C LYS A 83 2.54 -19.46 6.34
N TRP A 84 2.29 -18.36 7.04
CA TRP A 84 0.99 -18.13 7.66
C TRP A 84 -0.07 -18.03 6.56
N ASN A 85 -1.14 -18.82 6.71
CA ASN A 85 -2.24 -18.89 5.75
C ASN A 85 -3.58 -18.89 6.48
N VAL A 86 -4.62 -18.42 5.80
CA VAL A 86 -6.00 -18.47 6.28
C VAL A 86 -6.90 -18.69 5.08
N ASN A 87 -7.77 -19.71 5.17
CA ASN A 87 -8.63 -20.16 4.07
C ASN A 87 -7.85 -20.42 2.77
N GLY A 88 -6.64 -20.98 2.88
CA GLY A 88 -5.76 -21.26 1.73
C GLY A 88 -5.07 -20.04 1.10
N GLU A 89 -5.38 -18.82 1.53
CA GLU A 89 -4.70 -17.60 1.10
C GLU A 89 -3.40 -17.37 1.90
N THR A 90 -2.49 -16.55 1.38
CA THR A 90 -1.29 -16.09 2.10
C THR A 90 -1.15 -14.56 2.01
N GLY A 91 -0.25 -13.97 2.80
CA GLY A 91 0.03 -12.54 2.71
C GLY A 91 -1.13 -11.67 3.20
N TYR A 92 -1.33 -10.52 2.54
CA TYR A 92 -2.44 -9.60 2.82
C TYR A 92 -3.82 -10.26 2.68
N PHE A 93 -4.00 -11.20 1.75
CA PHE A 93 -5.28 -11.89 1.57
C PHE A 93 -5.60 -12.88 2.69
N ALA A 94 -4.61 -13.58 3.24
CA ALA A 94 -4.80 -14.34 4.48
C ALA A 94 -5.21 -13.42 5.63
N PHE A 95 -4.62 -12.22 5.71
CA PHE A 95 -4.95 -11.24 6.73
C PHE A 95 -6.40 -10.76 6.59
N CYS A 96 -6.85 -10.41 5.39
CA CYS A 96 -8.23 -10.01 5.19
C CYS A 96 -9.21 -11.17 5.45
N ALA A 97 -8.84 -12.41 5.10
CA ALA A 97 -9.62 -13.60 5.42
C ALA A 97 -9.73 -13.83 6.94
N ALA A 98 -8.66 -13.58 7.70
CA ALA A 98 -8.68 -13.66 9.17
C ALA A 98 -9.61 -12.62 9.80
N ILE A 99 -9.56 -11.37 9.34
CA ILE A 99 -10.45 -10.29 9.81
C ILE A 99 -11.91 -10.61 9.45
N SER A 100 -12.17 -11.04 8.22
CA SER A 100 -13.51 -11.42 7.77
C SER A 100 -14.07 -12.59 8.59
N ARG A 101 -13.24 -13.60 8.87
CA ARG A 101 -13.62 -14.72 9.75
C ARG A 101 -13.94 -14.24 11.16
N ALA A 102 -13.12 -13.37 11.75
CA ALA A 102 -13.37 -12.83 13.08
C ALA A 102 -14.71 -12.07 13.14
N ILE A 103 -15.01 -11.27 12.13
CA ILE A 103 -16.28 -10.57 11.97
C ILE A 103 -17.45 -11.55 11.90
N ASN A 104 -17.34 -12.60 11.07
CA ASN A 104 -18.38 -13.63 10.96
C ASN A 104 -18.58 -14.43 12.26
N GLU A 105 -17.54 -14.51 13.10
CA GLU A 105 -17.59 -15.11 14.45
C GLU A 105 -18.09 -14.14 15.53
N GLY A 106 -18.64 -12.98 15.14
CA GLY A 106 -19.21 -12.01 16.08
C GLY A 106 -18.19 -11.12 16.77
N LYS A 107 -16.94 -11.04 16.29
CA LYS A 107 -15.93 -10.09 16.77
C LYS A 107 -16.00 -8.81 15.93
N PRO A 108 -16.50 -7.67 16.46
CA PRO A 108 -16.72 -6.46 15.68
C PRO A 108 -15.39 -5.73 15.40
N MET A 109 -14.59 -6.26 14.47
CA MET A 109 -13.24 -5.76 14.18
C MET A 109 -13.19 -4.32 13.65
N TRP A 110 -14.32 -3.74 13.23
CA TRP A 110 -14.43 -2.34 12.82
C TRP A 110 -14.68 -1.37 14.00
N ASP A 111 -15.02 -1.87 15.20
CA ASP A 111 -15.41 -1.03 16.33
C ASP A 111 -14.21 -0.72 17.25
N PRO A 112 -13.78 0.55 17.39
CA PRO A 112 -12.68 0.91 18.27
C PRO A 112 -12.92 0.59 19.75
N LYS A 113 -14.18 0.52 20.21
CA LYS A 113 -14.47 0.08 21.59
C LYS A 113 -14.08 -1.38 21.81
N TYR A 114 -14.18 -2.19 20.77
CA TYR A 114 -13.79 -3.59 20.81
C TYR A 114 -12.28 -3.75 20.64
N TYR A 115 -11.74 -3.30 19.49
CA TYR A 115 -10.34 -3.59 19.18
C TYR A 115 -9.34 -2.82 20.04
N SER A 116 -9.74 -1.75 20.74
CA SER A 116 -8.87 -1.09 21.73
C SER A 116 -8.68 -1.88 23.03
N GLN A 117 -9.46 -2.94 23.23
CA GLN A 117 -9.45 -3.75 24.45
C GLN A 117 -9.01 -5.21 24.20
N ILE A 118 -8.68 -5.57 22.95
CA ILE A 118 -8.32 -6.97 22.65
C ILE A 118 -7.09 -7.39 23.43
N THR A 119 -7.15 -8.58 23.99
CA THR A 119 -6.02 -9.21 24.69
C THR A 119 -5.12 -9.95 23.71
N GLN A 120 -3.98 -10.43 24.21
CA GLN A 120 -3.14 -11.36 23.46
C GLN A 120 -3.90 -12.64 23.08
N GLN A 121 -4.74 -13.17 24.00
CA GLN A 121 -5.54 -14.36 23.71
C GLN A 121 -6.56 -14.09 22.59
N ASP A 122 -7.23 -12.94 22.62
CA ASP A 122 -8.16 -12.56 21.55
C ASP A 122 -7.44 -12.47 20.20
N ALA A 123 -6.27 -11.84 20.16
CA ALA A 123 -5.47 -11.71 18.95
C ALA A 123 -5.01 -13.07 18.40
N ASP A 124 -4.54 -13.98 19.27
CA ASP A 124 -4.19 -15.35 18.86
C ASP A 124 -5.39 -16.09 18.23
N ILE A 125 -6.62 -15.85 18.73
CA ILE A 125 -7.85 -16.42 18.15
C ILE A 125 -8.24 -15.73 16.83
N ILE A 126 -8.16 -14.40 16.77
CA ILE A 126 -8.52 -13.60 15.58
C ILE A 126 -7.59 -13.96 14.41
N PHE A 127 -6.27 -13.95 14.66
CA PHE A 127 -5.23 -14.14 13.65
C PHE A 127 -4.73 -15.58 13.51
N ARG A 128 -5.43 -16.57 14.09
CA ARG A 128 -5.06 -17.98 13.92
C ARG A 128 -4.98 -18.37 12.43
N GLY A 129 -3.92 -19.07 12.06
CA GLY A 129 -3.76 -19.62 10.71
C GLY A 129 -4.55 -20.91 10.52
N ASP A 130 -4.51 -21.47 9.31
CA ASP A 130 -4.93 -22.86 9.05
C ASP A 130 -3.84 -23.86 9.53
N ASN A 131 -2.67 -23.36 9.92
CA ASN A 131 -1.52 -24.12 10.38
C ASN A 131 -0.92 -23.52 11.67
N GLU A 132 0.19 -24.09 12.15
CA GLU A 132 0.90 -23.71 13.37
C GLU A 132 1.67 -22.39 13.28
N VAL A 133 1.82 -21.83 12.09
CA VAL A 133 2.55 -20.58 11.88
C VAL A 133 1.71 -19.44 12.44
N LYS A 134 2.34 -18.48 13.12
CA LYS A 134 1.67 -17.27 13.61
C LYS A 134 1.84 -16.13 12.62
N ILE A 135 0.87 -15.21 12.60
CA ILE A 135 1.03 -13.95 11.87
C ILE A 135 2.26 -13.19 12.40
N PRO A 136 3.10 -12.60 11.52
CA PRO A 136 4.21 -11.77 11.98
C PRO A 136 3.73 -10.55 12.75
N LEU A 137 4.52 -10.13 13.74
CA LEU A 137 4.36 -8.89 14.51
C LEU A 137 3.01 -8.77 15.24
N ILE A 138 2.48 -9.88 15.79
CA ILE A 138 1.17 -9.87 16.46
C ILE A 138 1.08 -8.85 17.62
N HIS A 139 2.17 -8.65 18.38
CA HIS A 139 2.21 -7.64 19.44
C HIS A 139 2.09 -6.21 18.90
N ASP A 140 2.78 -5.89 17.80
CA ASP A 140 2.68 -4.58 17.15
C ASP A 140 1.29 -4.35 16.55
N ARG A 141 0.61 -5.41 16.10
CA ARG A 141 -0.78 -5.34 15.62
C ARG A 141 -1.75 -4.98 16.74
N ILE A 142 -1.61 -5.62 17.91
CA ILE A 142 -2.40 -5.29 19.10
C ILE A 142 -2.14 -3.84 19.50
N LYS A 143 -0.86 -3.44 19.60
CA LYS A 143 -0.48 -2.07 19.92
C LYS A 143 -1.09 -1.06 18.94
N GLY A 144 -1.00 -1.33 17.63
CA GLY A 144 -1.59 -0.48 16.59
C GLY A 144 -3.11 -0.33 16.73
N LEU A 145 -3.83 -1.41 17.04
CA LEU A 145 -5.27 -1.37 17.31
C LEU A 145 -5.60 -0.56 18.57
N HIS A 146 -4.86 -0.75 19.66
CA HIS A 146 -5.06 -0.02 20.91
C HIS A 146 -4.84 1.49 20.72
N GLU A 147 -3.73 1.87 20.08
CA GLU A 147 -3.39 3.26 19.82
C GLU A 147 -4.41 3.92 18.88
N ALA A 148 -4.74 3.27 17.78
CA ALA A 148 -5.72 3.79 16.82
C ALA A 148 -7.12 3.91 17.44
N GLY A 149 -7.54 2.90 18.20
CA GLY A 149 -8.85 2.89 18.84
C GLY A 149 -8.99 3.99 19.87
N LYS A 150 -7.95 4.21 20.69
CA LYS A 150 -7.90 5.32 21.63
C LYS A 150 -8.05 6.67 20.94
N VAL A 151 -7.29 6.92 19.87
CA VAL A 151 -7.38 8.18 19.11
C VAL A 151 -8.79 8.39 18.55
N LEU A 152 -9.41 7.35 17.99
CA LEU A 152 -10.76 7.46 17.45
C LEU A 152 -11.81 7.72 18.52
N LEU A 153 -11.72 7.05 19.68
CA LEU A 153 -12.65 7.25 20.80
C LEU A 153 -12.52 8.67 21.38
N ASP A 154 -11.30 9.14 21.57
CA ASP A 154 -11.02 10.42 22.22
C ASP A 154 -11.34 11.63 21.30
N LYS A 155 -11.07 11.52 19.99
CA LYS A 155 -11.09 12.67 19.07
C LYS A 155 -12.12 12.59 17.94
N TYR A 156 -12.56 11.38 17.59
CA TYR A 156 -13.36 11.14 16.38
C TYR A 156 -14.66 10.38 16.68
N LYS A 157 -15.19 10.51 17.89
CA LYS A 157 -16.47 9.91 18.33
C LYS A 157 -16.55 8.40 18.08
N GLY A 158 -15.41 7.71 18.07
CA GLY A 158 -15.32 6.28 17.84
C GLY A 158 -15.50 5.82 16.39
N THR A 159 -15.24 6.68 15.39
CA THR A 159 -15.27 6.27 13.97
C THR A 159 -14.27 7.06 13.13
N PHE A 160 -13.58 6.39 12.21
CA PHE A 160 -12.68 7.01 11.25
C PHE A 160 -13.42 7.91 10.24
N VAL A 161 -14.74 7.72 10.08
CA VAL A 161 -15.59 8.60 9.24
C VAL A 161 -15.47 10.07 9.66
N GLU A 162 -15.40 10.36 10.96
CA GLU A 162 -15.25 11.75 11.43
C GLU A 162 -13.86 12.32 11.09
N CYS A 163 -12.82 11.47 11.01
CA CYS A 163 -11.50 11.87 10.52
C CYS A 163 -11.55 12.23 9.03
N ILE A 164 -12.18 11.37 8.20
CA ILE A 164 -12.39 11.65 6.78
C ILE A 164 -13.13 12.97 6.59
N LYS A 165 -14.25 13.20 7.28
CA LYS A 165 -15.02 14.45 7.17
C LYS A 165 -14.17 15.68 7.51
N SER A 166 -13.26 15.58 8.47
CA SER A 166 -12.41 16.70 8.89
C SER A 166 -11.38 17.15 7.82
N CYS A 167 -11.12 16.32 6.81
CA CYS A 167 -10.26 16.68 5.69
C CYS A 167 -10.95 17.58 4.64
N ASN A 168 -12.28 17.78 4.73
CA ASN A 168 -13.06 18.59 3.80
C ASN A 168 -12.84 18.24 2.31
N GLY A 169 -12.70 16.95 1.99
CA GLY A 169 -12.53 16.47 0.62
C GLY A 169 -11.10 16.60 0.06
N SER A 170 -10.09 16.88 0.89
CA SER A 170 -8.67 16.87 0.49
C SER A 170 -7.97 15.60 0.96
N ALA A 171 -7.50 14.80 0.01
CA ALA A 171 -6.66 13.62 0.21
C ALA A 171 -5.32 13.99 0.87
N GLU A 172 -4.68 15.09 0.46
CA GLU A 172 -3.43 15.54 1.07
C GLU A 172 -3.63 15.94 2.54
N LYS A 173 -4.71 16.66 2.85
CA LYS A 173 -5.06 17.01 4.22
C LYS A 173 -5.39 15.76 5.05
N LEU A 174 -6.08 14.78 4.47
CA LEU A 174 -6.34 13.50 5.14
C LEU A 174 -5.04 12.75 5.44
N LEU A 175 -4.09 12.72 4.51
CA LEU A 175 -2.77 12.13 4.69
C LEU A 175 -2.04 12.77 5.87
N GLN A 176 -2.01 14.11 5.92
CA GLN A 176 -1.40 14.86 7.02
C GLN A 176 -2.09 14.60 8.36
N LEU A 177 -3.42 14.51 8.39
CA LEU A 177 -4.18 14.17 9.59
C LEU A 177 -3.85 12.75 10.08
N ILE A 178 -3.82 11.76 9.17
CA ILE A 178 -3.51 10.37 9.52
C ILE A 178 -2.13 10.30 10.19
N VAL A 179 -1.09 10.83 9.56
CA VAL A 179 0.28 10.74 10.12
C VAL A 179 0.45 11.57 11.39
N LYS A 180 -0.29 12.67 11.54
CA LYS A 180 -0.28 13.48 12.76
C LYS A 180 -0.92 12.73 13.92
N GLU A 181 -2.08 12.14 13.72
CA GLU A 181 -2.92 11.61 14.79
C GLU A 181 -2.58 10.16 15.14
N PHE A 182 -2.12 9.36 14.16
CA PHE A 182 -1.83 7.93 14.33
C PHE A 182 -0.33 7.66 14.11
N GLU A 183 0.42 7.56 15.20
CA GLU A 183 1.89 7.45 15.16
C GLU A 183 2.39 6.25 14.35
N SER A 184 1.67 5.12 14.35
CA SER A 184 2.07 3.92 13.61
C SER A 184 2.17 4.15 12.07
N TYR A 185 1.53 5.21 11.55
CA TYR A 185 1.59 5.58 10.13
C TYR A 185 2.78 6.48 9.75
N ARG A 186 3.60 6.94 10.72
CA ARG A 186 4.73 7.87 10.49
C ARG A 186 5.97 7.17 9.92
N ASP A 187 5.81 6.63 8.72
CA ASP A 187 6.86 6.03 7.90
C ASP A 187 7.80 7.11 7.34
N GLU A 188 8.77 7.49 8.17
CA GLU A 188 9.77 8.55 7.93
C GLU A 188 11.20 8.00 8.05
N ALA A 189 12.14 8.60 7.31
CA ALA A 189 13.57 8.27 7.38
C ALA A 189 14.46 9.50 7.17
N TYR A 190 15.75 9.34 7.46
CA TYR A 190 16.79 10.28 7.06
C TYR A 190 17.56 9.70 5.88
N TYR A 191 17.67 10.45 4.79
CA TYR A 191 18.38 10.05 3.58
C TYR A 191 19.30 11.18 3.11
N GLU A 192 20.61 10.91 3.08
CA GLU A 192 21.64 11.87 2.62
C GLU A 192 21.43 13.29 3.20
N GLY A 193 21.18 13.39 4.51
CA GLY A 193 20.96 14.65 5.24
C GLY A 193 19.54 15.21 5.21
N HIS A 194 18.61 14.59 4.50
CA HIS A 194 17.23 15.07 4.34
C HIS A 194 16.24 14.21 5.14
N ARG A 195 15.24 14.85 5.74
CA ARG A 195 14.08 14.16 6.31
C ARG A 195 13.07 13.87 5.21
N ILE A 196 12.80 12.59 4.97
CA ILE A 196 11.89 12.13 3.94
C ILE A 196 10.73 11.33 4.55
N SER A 197 9.62 11.26 3.82
CA SER A 197 8.48 10.41 4.15
C SER A 197 8.12 9.48 2.99
N ILE A 198 7.58 8.32 3.34
CA ILE A 198 7.02 7.36 2.36
C ILE A 198 5.54 7.13 2.66
N TYR A 199 5.16 7.10 3.94
CA TYR A 199 3.77 7.04 4.41
C TYR A 199 2.92 5.96 3.72
N LYS A 200 3.51 4.80 3.39
CA LYS A 200 2.85 3.77 2.55
C LYS A 200 1.46 3.40 3.06
N ARG A 201 1.32 3.10 4.35
CA ARG A 201 0.02 2.70 4.94
C ARG A 201 -1.01 3.82 4.96
N ALA A 202 -0.58 5.08 5.07
CA ALA A 202 -1.51 6.20 5.05
C ALA A 202 -1.98 6.50 3.62
N GLN A 203 -1.08 6.35 2.64
CA GLN A 203 -1.42 6.48 1.22
C GLN A 203 -2.38 5.38 0.77
N ILE A 204 -2.13 4.11 1.11
CA ILE A 204 -3.05 3.00 0.76
C ILE A 204 -4.40 3.13 1.46
N LEU A 205 -4.45 3.58 2.72
CA LEU A 205 -5.74 3.85 3.40
C LEU A 205 -6.62 4.84 2.62
N ILE A 206 -6.02 5.93 2.13
CA ILE A 206 -6.77 6.92 1.33
C ILE A 206 -7.15 6.32 -0.03
N GLY A 207 -6.23 5.56 -0.64
CA GLY A 207 -6.47 4.84 -1.88
C GLY A 207 -7.63 3.85 -1.79
N ASP A 208 -7.68 3.04 -0.74
CA ASP A 208 -8.70 2.03 -0.49
C ASP A 208 -10.06 2.67 -0.19
N ILE A 209 -10.09 3.77 0.57
CA ILE A 209 -11.32 4.56 0.75
C ILE A 209 -11.80 5.14 -0.60
N TRP A 210 -10.92 5.80 -1.34
CA TRP A 210 -11.26 6.34 -2.66
C TRP A 210 -11.80 5.27 -3.60
N ALA A 211 -11.16 4.10 -3.60
CA ALA A 211 -11.48 3.02 -4.51
C ALA A 211 -12.74 2.25 -4.10
N CYS A 212 -12.98 2.03 -2.79
CA CYS A 212 -14.19 1.43 -2.25
C CYS A 212 -15.44 2.25 -2.59
N PHE A 213 -15.38 3.57 -2.45
CA PHE A 213 -16.51 4.46 -2.77
C PHE A 213 -16.46 5.03 -4.19
N GLU A 214 -15.55 4.53 -5.04
CA GLU A 214 -15.40 4.93 -6.45
C GLU A 214 -15.28 6.46 -6.66
N GLY A 215 -14.60 7.15 -5.75
CA GLY A 215 -14.44 8.61 -5.81
C GLY A 215 -15.70 9.41 -5.42
N ARG A 216 -16.67 8.80 -4.74
CA ARG A 216 -17.94 9.43 -4.33
C ARG A 216 -18.10 9.41 -2.80
N GLY A 217 -18.92 10.30 -2.25
CA GLY A 217 -19.27 10.27 -0.83
C GLY A 217 -18.02 10.36 0.07
N LEU A 218 -17.77 9.33 0.90
CA LEU A 218 -16.58 9.30 1.76
C LEU A 218 -15.25 9.16 1.00
N GLY A 219 -15.28 8.68 -0.25
CA GLY A 219 -14.12 8.59 -1.12
C GLY A 219 -13.97 9.75 -2.09
N GLU A 220 -14.79 10.80 -1.99
CA GLU A 220 -14.71 11.97 -2.87
C GLU A 220 -13.59 12.91 -2.41
N PHE A 221 -12.48 12.90 -3.16
CA PHE A 221 -11.33 13.77 -2.93
C PHE A 221 -11.02 14.60 -4.17
N HIS A 222 -10.95 15.93 -4.01
CA HIS A 222 -10.73 16.86 -5.12
C HIS A 222 -9.27 16.88 -5.61
N ASP A 223 -8.35 16.37 -4.80
CA ASP A 223 -6.90 16.34 -5.03
C ASP A 223 -6.32 14.92 -4.86
N ILE A 224 -7.08 13.88 -5.23
CA ILE A 224 -6.67 12.47 -5.08
C ILE A 224 -5.30 12.17 -5.74
N ASP A 225 -4.92 12.91 -6.77
CA ASP A 225 -3.61 12.84 -7.45
C ASP A 225 -2.40 13.24 -6.58
N SER A 226 -2.63 13.80 -5.39
CA SER A 226 -1.61 14.01 -4.35
C SER A 226 -1.11 12.69 -3.76
N ILE A 227 -1.93 11.64 -3.80
CA ILE A 227 -1.58 10.31 -3.29
C ILE A 227 -0.76 9.56 -4.35
N ALA A 228 0.40 9.06 -3.92
CA ALA A 228 1.29 8.28 -4.76
C ALA A 228 0.98 6.78 -4.70
N MET A 229 1.79 5.98 -5.40
CA MET A 229 1.76 4.51 -5.29
C MET A 229 2.17 4.03 -3.90
N PHE A 230 1.85 2.77 -3.59
CA PHE A 230 2.03 2.20 -2.27
C PHE A 230 3.33 1.39 -2.23
N ALA A 231 4.42 2.03 -1.79
CA ALA A 231 5.78 1.48 -1.81
C ALA A 231 5.99 0.28 -0.86
N ASP A 232 5.50 -0.88 -1.29
CA ASP A 232 5.57 -2.18 -0.63
C ASP A 232 6.80 -3.00 -1.07
N TYR A 233 7.04 -4.15 -0.43
CA TYR A 233 8.16 -5.03 -0.75
C TYR A 233 8.01 -5.79 -2.07
N ARG A 234 6.78 -6.06 -2.54
CA ARG A 234 6.55 -6.88 -3.74
C ARG A 234 6.53 -6.12 -5.06
N ILE A 235 5.99 -4.91 -5.07
CA ILE A 235 5.82 -4.09 -6.29
C ILE A 235 7.14 -3.85 -7.04
N PRO A 236 8.30 -3.64 -6.36
CA PRO A 236 9.57 -3.48 -7.06
C PRO A 236 9.93 -4.65 -8.00
N GLN A 237 9.45 -5.88 -7.72
CA GLN A 237 9.68 -7.02 -8.62
C GLN A 237 9.09 -6.78 -10.02
N VAL A 238 7.89 -6.19 -10.09
CA VAL A 238 7.22 -5.89 -11.36
C VAL A 238 7.92 -4.73 -12.06
N LEU A 239 8.30 -3.69 -11.34
CA LEU A 239 9.04 -2.56 -11.89
C LEU A 239 10.39 -3.00 -12.50
N VAL A 240 11.10 -3.92 -11.84
CA VAL A 240 12.33 -4.52 -12.39
C VAL A 240 12.04 -5.41 -13.60
N HIS A 241 10.96 -6.20 -13.59
CA HIS A 241 10.57 -7.05 -14.71
C HIS A 241 10.27 -6.25 -15.99
N TYR A 242 9.59 -5.12 -15.86
CA TYR A 242 9.36 -4.20 -16.99
C TYR A 242 10.62 -3.44 -17.40
N GLY A 243 11.70 -3.55 -16.63
CA GLY A 243 12.92 -2.77 -16.79
C GLY A 243 12.71 -1.29 -16.45
N THR A 244 11.65 -0.94 -15.72
CA THR A 244 11.37 0.42 -15.24
C THR A 244 12.34 0.82 -14.13
N MET A 245 12.73 -0.17 -13.31
CA MET A 245 13.77 -0.02 -12.29
C MET A 245 14.90 -1.01 -12.53
N ARG A 246 16.11 -0.62 -12.15
CA ARG A 246 17.29 -1.49 -12.13
C ARG A 246 18.05 -1.28 -10.83
N TYR A 247 18.59 -2.36 -10.27
CA TYR A 247 19.49 -2.29 -9.11
C TYR A 247 20.96 -2.28 -9.53
N SER A 248 21.83 -1.76 -8.67
CA SER A 248 23.27 -2.00 -8.75
C SER A 248 23.57 -3.49 -8.57
N ASP A 249 24.72 -3.95 -9.08
CA ASP A 249 25.15 -5.35 -8.93
C ASP A 249 25.31 -5.74 -7.46
N SER A 250 25.76 -4.80 -6.62
CA SER A 250 25.91 -4.99 -5.17
C SER A 250 24.55 -5.21 -4.51
N LEU A 251 23.58 -4.32 -4.74
CA LEU A 251 22.24 -4.45 -4.15
C LEU A 251 21.52 -5.69 -4.68
N MET A 252 21.62 -5.99 -5.98
CA MET A 252 21.04 -7.20 -6.54
C MET A 252 21.63 -8.46 -5.91
N SER A 253 22.94 -8.51 -5.70
CA SER A 253 23.62 -9.65 -5.06
C SER A 253 23.14 -9.84 -3.61
N LYS A 254 23.00 -8.74 -2.86
CA LYS A 254 22.50 -8.74 -1.48
C LYS A 254 21.04 -9.21 -1.38
N LEU A 255 20.19 -8.79 -2.30
CA LEU A 255 18.81 -9.25 -2.36
C LEU A 255 18.72 -10.74 -2.71
N LYS A 256 19.59 -11.23 -3.61
CA LYS A 256 19.67 -12.65 -3.97
C LYS A 256 20.19 -13.54 -2.85
N SER A 257 21.02 -13.02 -1.93
CA SER A 257 21.46 -13.74 -0.75
C SER A 257 20.43 -13.80 0.37
N ASP A 258 19.21 -13.32 0.12
CA ASP A 258 18.08 -13.29 1.06
C ASP A 258 18.35 -12.46 2.33
N GLU A 259 19.32 -11.56 2.28
CA GLU A 259 19.68 -10.72 3.41
C GLU A 259 18.58 -9.69 3.68
N SER A 260 18.16 -9.57 4.94
CA SER A 260 17.17 -8.57 5.33
C SER A 260 17.79 -7.17 5.35
N LEU A 261 17.13 -6.21 4.72
CA LEU A 261 17.52 -4.81 4.79
C LEU A 261 16.99 -4.18 6.08
N LYS A 262 17.82 -3.37 6.72
CA LYS A 262 17.41 -2.58 7.88
C LYS A 262 16.46 -1.46 7.45
N GLN A 263 15.37 -1.29 8.20
CA GLN A 263 14.46 -0.16 8.02
C GLN A 263 15.23 1.18 8.11
N GLY A 264 14.97 2.07 7.15
CA GLY A 264 15.64 3.36 7.04
C GLY A 264 17.09 3.28 6.54
N SER A 265 17.56 2.10 6.11
CA SER A 265 18.84 1.99 5.42
C SER A 265 18.74 2.62 4.03
N ARG A 266 19.87 3.09 3.50
CA ARG A 266 19.94 3.69 2.16
C ARG A 266 19.27 2.80 1.10
N GLU A 267 19.62 1.52 1.09
CA GLU A 267 19.12 0.55 0.11
C GLU A 267 17.60 0.35 0.22
N GLU A 268 17.06 0.21 1.44
CA GLU A 268 15.61 0.07 1.66
C GLU A 268 14.86 1.34 1.22
N VAL A 269 15.35 2.51 1.61
CA VAL A 269 14.78 3.80 1.23
C VAL A 269 14.81 4.01 -0.27
N GLU A 270 15.94 3.72 -0.94
CA GLU A 270 16.06 3.86 -2.40
C GLU A 270 15.09 2.95 -3.13
N ILE A 271 14.95 1.68 -2.72
CA ILE A 271 14.02 0.76 -3.39
C ILE A 271 12.59 1.31 -3.32
N ARG A 272 12.15 1.76 -2.15
CA ARG A 272 10.78 2.23 -1.94
C ARG A 272 10.52 3.60 -2.58
N ALA A 273 11.40 4.56 -2.35
CA ALA A 273 11.25 5.92 -2.86
C ALA A 273 11.41 5.98 -4.40
N CYS A 274 12.35 5.23 -4.99
CA CYS A 274 12.47 5.14 -6.45
C CYS A 274 11.28 4.39 -7.08
N SER A 275 10.62 3.47 -6.35
CA SER A 275 9.37 2.86 -6.83
C SER A 275 8.25 3.89 -6.96
N ILE A 276 8.15 4.83 -6.01
CA ILE A 276 7.21 5.94 -6.10
C ILE A 276 7.49 6.81 -7.31
N GLU A 277 8.72 7.30 -7.43
CA GLU A 277 9.11 8.17 -8.54
C GLU A 277 8.96 7.46 -9.91
N ALA A 278 9.27 6.16 -10.00
CA ALA A 278 9.08 5.38 -11.22
C ALA A 278 7.61 5.35 -11.64
N VAL A 279 6.68 5.13 -10.71
CA VAL A 279 5.24 5.14 -11.02
C VAL A 279 4.73 6.54 -11.36
N GLU A 280 5.25 7.58 -10.72
CA GLU A 280 4.94 8.97 -11.09
C GLU A 280 5.32 9.26 -12.56
N GLN A 281 6.52 8.83 -12.98
CA GLN A 281 6.94 8.96 -14.38
C GLN A 281 6.11 8.10 -15.35
N VAL A 282 5.74 6.88 -14.95
CA VAL A 282 4.83 6.02 -15.73
C VAL A 282 3.47 6.69 -15.89
N ARG A 283 2.89 7.25 -14.82
CA ARG A 283 1.61 7.96 -14.87
C ARG A 283 1.68 9.10 -15.89
N ASP A 284 2.72 9.93 -15.80
CA ASP A 284 2.86 11.08 -16.68
C ASP A 284 3.01 10.66 -18.15
N GLU A 285 3.72 9.55 -18.42
CA GLU A 285 3.81 8.99 -19.77
C GLU A 285 2.47 8.40 -20.26
N VAL A 286 1.71 7.70 -19.40
CA VAL A 286 0.36 7.22 -19.77
C VAL A 286 -0.56 8.40 -20.09
N ARG A 287 -0.55 9.46 -19.27
CA ARG A 287 -1.32 10.68 -19.49
C ARG A 287 -0.96 11.36 -20.82
N ARG A 288 0.34 11.44 -21.13
CA ARG A 288 0.83 11.96 -22.40
C ARG A 288 0.34 11.14 -23.59
N LEU A 289 0.36 9.80 -23.48
CA LEU A 289 -0.13 8.91 -24.54
C LEU A 289 -1.64 9.05 -24.75
N ILE A 290 -2.43 9.14 -23.67
CA ILE A 290 -3.89 9.38 -23.76
C ILE A 290 -4.17 10.73 -24.43
N ALA A 291 -3.51 11.80 -23.98
CA ALA A 291 -3.70 13.14 -24.55
C ALA A 291 -3.28 13.24 -26.03
N ALA A 292 -2.34 12.41 -26.47
CA ALA A 292 -1.86 12.38 -27.85
C ALA A 292 -2.79 11.61 -28.81
N ASP A 293 -3.70 10.78 -28.30
CA ASP A 293 -4.63 9.99 -29.10
C ASP A 293 -6.08 10.32 -28.74
N SER A 294 -6.62 11.34 -29.42
CA SER A 294 -7.98 11.82 -29.21
C SER A 294 -9.08 10.82 -29.60
N LYS A 295 -8.72 9.64 -30.15
CA LYS A 295 -9.66 8.55 -30.44
C LYS A 295 -9.86 7.63 -29.24
N LEU A 296 -9.04 7.77 -28.20
CA LEU A 296 -9.22 7.03 -26.96
C LEU A 296 -10.36 7.66 -26.17
N ASP A 297 -11.34 6.85 -25.82
CA ASP A 297 -12.40 7.21 -24.87
C ASP A 297 -11.86 7.13 -23.43
N LEU A 298 -10.79 7.88 -23.16
CA LEU A 298 -10.08 7.95 -21.89
C LEU A 298 -9.73 9.40 -21.58
N ASN A 299 -9.94 9.79 -20.33
CA ASN A 299 -9.56 11.08 -19.81
C ASN A 299 -8.25 10.96 -19.00
N PRO A 300 -7.17 11.66 -19.40
CA PRO A 300 -5.87 11.52 -18.76
C PRO A 300 -5.87 11.98 -17.29
N LEU A 301 -6.79 12.87 -16.90
CA LEU A 301 -6.87 13.40 -15.54
C LEU A 301 -7.68 12.52 -14.59
N THR A 302 -8.68 11.79 -15.10
CA THR A 302 -9.62 11.06 -14.25
C THR A 302 -9.49 9.55 -14.32
N ASP A 303 -8.97 8.99 -15.42
CA ASP A 303 -8.97 7.54 -15.63
C ASP A 303 -7.64 6.87 -15.26
N VAL A 304 -6.59 7.66 -15.05
CA VAL A 304 -5.29 7.17 -14.58
C VAL A 304 -4.70 8.08 -13.52
N ASN A 305 -4.25 7.46 -12.42
CA ASN A 305 -3.45 8.06 -11.37
C ASN A 305 -2.48 7.00 -10.80
N ALA A 306 -1.68 7.38 -9.80
CA ALA A 306 -0.69 6.47 -9.22
C ALA A 306 -1.34 5.27 -8.51
N ILE A 307 -2.52 5.44 -7.91
CA ILE A 307 -3.29 4.38 -7.24
C ILE A 307 -3.73 3.31 -8.25
N VAL A 308 -4.28 3.73 -9.39
CA VAL A 308 -4.71 2.82 -10.47
C VAL A 308 -3.53 2.01 -11.01
N ILE A 309 -2.36 2.64 -11.16
CA ILE A 309 -1.14 1.96 -11.60
C ILE A 309 -0.63 1.01 -10.51
N ASP A 310 -0.69 1.38 -9.23
CA ASP A 310 -0.32 0.49 -8.14
C ASP A 310 -1.18 -0.78 -8.13
N HIS A 311 -2.50 -0.63 -8.28
CA HIS A 311 -3.43 -1.76 -8.38
C HIS A 311 -3.08 -2.70 -9.54
N TYR A 312 -2.69 -2.16 -10.69
CA TYR A 312 -2.19 -2.98 -11.80
C TYR A 312 -0.95 -3.77 -11.41
N LEU A 313 0.05 -3.10 -10.83
CA LEU A 313 1.32 -3.74 -10.48
C LEU A 313 1.09 -4.84 -9.44
N TRP A 314 0.18 -4.60 -8.50
CA TRP A 314 -0.19 -5.57 -7.48
C TRP A 314 -0.90 -6.80 -8.07
N ASP A 315 -1.90 -6.59 -8.93
CA ASP A 315 -2.61 -7.67 -9.62
C ASP A 315 -1.68 -8.45 -10.55
N TYR A 316 -0.83 -7.75 -11.33
CA TYR A 316 0.19 -8.35 -12.20
C TYR A 316 1.15 -9.22 -11.38
N ARG A 317 1.64 -8.73 -10.24
CA ARG A 317 2.53 -9.52 -9.38
C ARG A 317 1.89 -10.84 -8.97
N ARG A 318 0.58 -10.85 -8.71
CA ARG A 318 -0.13 -12.07 -8.26
C ARG A 318 -0.43 -13.01 -9.42
N GLU A 319 -0.86 -12.48 -10.56
CA GLU A 319 -1.14 -13.25 -11.77
C GLU A 319 0.13 -13.96 -12.28
N TYR A 320 1.25 -13.24 -12.33
CA TYR A 320 2.53 -13.72 -12.89
C TYR A 320 3.53 -14.13 -11.79
N ALA A 321 3.02 -14.68 -10.67
CA ALA A 321 3.83 -14.90 -9.48
C ALA A 321 5.03 -15.84 -9.67
N GLN A 322 4.87 -16.87 -10.50
CA GLN A 322 5.92 -17.84 -10.84
C GLN A 322 6.97 -17.21 -11.76
N GLU A 323 6.53 -16.45 -12.76
CA GLU A 323 7.43 -15.78 -13.70
C GLU A 323 8.32 -14.76 -13.00
N LEU A 324 7.81 -14.08 -11.97
CA LEU A 324 8.53 -13.05 -11.23
C LEU A 324 9.40 -13.59 -10.08
N GLU A 325 9.39 -14.91 -9.82
CA GLU A 325 10.08 -15.51 -8.67
C GLU A 325 11.61 -15.34 -8.72
N HIS A 326 12.19 -15.26 -9.92
CA HIS A 326 13.63 -15.06 -10.13
C HIS A 326 14.12 -13.65 -9.75
N ILE A 327 13.22 -12.69 -9.61
CA ILE A 327 13.54 -11.32 -9.17
C ILE A 327 13.34 -11.27 -7.65
N PRO A 328 14.38 -11.06 -6.84
CA PRO A 328 14.19 -11.01 -5.39
C PRO A 328 13.38 -9.78 -4.98
N PHE A 329 12.68 -9.88 -3.87
CA PHE A 329 12.04 -8.74 -3.20
C PHE A 329 12.82 -8.41 -1.94
N HIS A 330 12.86 -7.13 -1.56
CA HIS A 330 13.55 -6.73 -0.34
C HIS A 330 12.78 -7.18 0.90
N LYS A 331 13.50 -7.63 1.92
CA LYS A 331 12.93 -8.11 3.18
C LYS A 331 13.32 -7.16 4.29
N THR A 332 12.33 -6.51 4.87
CA THR A 332 12.51 -5.64 6.03
C THR A 332 11.39 -5.89 7.00
N ARG A 333 11.74 -6.18 8.26
CA ARG A 333 10.75 -6.42 9.30
C ARG A 333 10.39 -5.07 9.92
N THR A 334 9.18 -4.61 9.65
CA THR A 334 8.72 -3.28 10.07
C THR A 334 7.20 -3.20 10.13
N ILE A 335 6.67 -2.23 10.88
CA ILE A 335 5.25 -1.91 10.94
C ILE A 335 4.78 -1.02 9.78
N TYR A 336 5.69 -0.54 8.91
CA TYR A 336 5.35 0.48 7.92
C TYR A 336 4.89 -0.03 6.56
N TYR A 337 5.12 -1.30 6.19
CA TYR A 337 4.66 -1.84 4.91
C TYR A 337 4.55 -3.35 4.85
#